data_AF-A0A7Y5GT64-F1
#
_entry.id   AF-A0A7Y5GT64-F1
#
_cell.length_a   1.000
_cell.length_b   1.000
_cell.length_c   1.000
_cell.angle_alpha   90.00
_cell.angle_beta   90.00
_cell.angle_gamma   90.00
#
_symmetry.space_group_name_H-M   'P 1'
#
loop_
_entity.id
_entity.type
_entity.pdbx_description
1 polymer ?
#
loop_
_entity_poly.entity_id
_entity_poly.type
_entity_poly.pdbx_seq_one_letter_code
_entity_poly.pdbx_strand_id
1 'polypeptide(L)'
;MNTRCMSLTLCSILLILGCADRSKTSEWLEQGRQAKERATAYAKIGEPFKAIVILQNFVELTPPELIAADDARIVMQSTFELLGRLELAVNDPQSALRMSELCLNEGLRNDLFTARCWALRGMALERIGNDRLASDAYLEAQRLNLLLLEKLARHSAEKGDSL
;
A
#
# COMPACT_ATOMS: atom_id res chain seq x y z
N MET A 1 42.73 -47.04 1.83
CA MET A 1 41.32 -47.25 2.20
C MET A 1 40.68 -45.92 2.58
N ASN A 2 39.60 -45.57 1.88
CA ASN A 2 38.44 -44.77 2.27
C ASN A 2 38.62 -43.32 2.76
N THR A 3 38.38 -42.33 1.88
CA THR A 3 38.00 -40.94 2.26
C THR A 3 37.45 -40.10 1.09
N ARG A 4 36.60 -40.66 0.20
CA ARG A 4 35.98 -39.88 -0.91
C ARG A 4 34.57 -40.35 -1.24
N CYS A 5 33.57 -40.09 -0.39
CA CYS A 5 32.17 -40.29 -0.77
C CYS A 5 31.14 -39.53 0.11
N MET A 6 31.50 -38.38 0.69
CA MET A 6 30.64 -37.72 1.70
C MET A 6 30.43 -36.20 1.47
N SER A 7 30.53 -35.74 0.21
CA SER A 7 30.44 -34.30 -0.09
C SER A 7 29.32 -33.91 -1.08
N LEU A 8 28.52 -34.88 -1.57
CA LEU A 8 27.49 -34.62 -2.60
C LEU A 8 26.06 -34.53 -2.04
N THR A 9 25.80 -34.96 -0.80
CA THR A 9 24.46 -34.94 -0.20
C THR A 9 24.09 -33.60 0.46
N LEU A 10 25.07 -32.73 0.73
CA LEU A 10 24.83 -31.46 1.45
C LEU A 10 24.32 -30.33 0.53
N CYS A 11 24.54 -30.42 -0.79
CA CYS A 11 24.15 -29.36 -1.73
C CYS A 11 22.66 -29.36 -2.07
N SER A 12 21.98 -30.52 -1.96
CA SER A 12 20.55 -30.64 -2.32
C SER A 12 19.58 -30.09 -1.27
N ILE A 13 20.01 -29.96 -0.01
CA ILE A 13 19.15 -29.46 1.09
C ILE A 13 19.00 -27.93 1.04
N LEU A 14 20.00 -27.21 0.49
CA LEU A 14 19.98 -25.75 0.42
C LEU A 14 18.99 -25.19 -0.62
N LEU A 15 18.61 -25.97 -1.63
CA LEU A 15 17.65 -25.52 -2.66
C LEU A 15 16.18 -25.61 -2.23
N ILE A 16 15.85 -26.46 -1.25
CA ILE A 16 14.46 -26.67 -0.81
C ILE A 16 14.03 -25.55 0.16
N LEU A 17 14.95 -24.99 0.94
CA LEU A 17 14.65 -23.92 1.91
C LEU A 17 14.29 -22.60 1.23
N GLY A 18 14.84 -22.28 0.06
CA GLY A 18 14.54 -21.03 -0.65
C GLY A 18 13.13 -20.94 -1.26
N CYS A 19 12.44 -22.06 -1.43
CA CYS A 19 11.11 -22.10 -2.04
C CYS A 19 9.97 -21.81 -1.04
N ALA A 20 10.15 -22.19 0.23
CA ALA A 20 9.12 -22.04 1.26
C ALA A 20 8.87 -20.58 1.65
N ASP A 21 9.83 -19.68 1.43
CA ASP A 21 9.69 -18.27 1.79
C ASP A 21 9.10 -17.41 0.67
N ARG A 22 9.32 -17.78 -0.59
CA ARG A 22 8.68 -17.11 -1.73
C ARG A 22 7.16 -17.31 -1.71
N SER A 23 6.69 -18.47 -1.24
CA SER A 23 5.25 -18.73 -1.16
C SER A 23 4.55 -17.77 -0.19
N LYS A 24 5.12 -17.52 1.00
CA LYS A 24 4.56 -16.59 2.01
C LYS A 24 4.44 -15.16 1.48
N THR A 25 5.44 -14.69 0.73
CA THR A 25 5.41 -13.35 0.12
C THR A 25 4.27 -13.22 -0.90
N SER A 26 4.19 -14.18 -1.83
CA SER A 26 3.10 -14.19 -2.81
C SER A 26 1.72 -14.33 -2.17
N GLU A 27 1.63 -15.10 -1.08
CA GLU A 27 0.39 -15.31 -0.36
C GLU A 27 -0.08 -14.01 0.32
N TRP A 28 0.80 -13.29 1.01
CA TRP A 28 0.45 -12.02 1.65
C TRP A 28 0.01 -10.95 0.63
N LEU A 29 0.72 -10.85 -0.50
CA LEU A 29 0.34 -9.94 -1.59
C LEU A 29 -1.04 -10.28 -2.15
N GLU A 30 -1.30 -11.57 -2.36
CA GLU A 30 -2.59 -12.07 -2.85
C GLU A 30 -3.71 -11.85 -1.83
N GLN A 31 -3.45 -12.07 -0.54
CA GLN A 31 -4.38 -11.76 0.55
C GLN A 31 -4.74 -10.27 0.56
N GLY A 32 -3.76 -9.37 0.38
CA GLY A 32 -4.00 -7.92 0.29
C GLY A 32 -4.85 -7.54 -0.92
N ARG A 33 -4.56 -8.12 -2.09
CA ARG A 33 -5.37 -7.94 -3.30
C ARG A 33 -6.82 -8.39 -3.07
N GLN A 34 -7.02 -9.61 -2.56
CA GLN A 34 -8.34 -10.16 -2.29
C GLN A 34 -9.11 -9.36 -1.24
N ALA A 35 -8.46 -8.91 -0.17
CA ALA A 35 -9.08 -8.09 0.86
C ALA A 35 -9.64 -6.78 0.26
N LYS A 36 -8.85 -6.10 -0.59
CA LYS A 36 -9.28 -4.87 -1.28
C LYS A 36 -10.42 -5.11 -2.27
N GLU A 37 -10.37 -6.20 -3.02
CA GLU A 37 -11.45 -6.56 -3.96
C GLU A 37 -12.76 -6.84 -3.24
N ARG A 38 -12.72 -7.64 -2.17
CA ARG A 38 -13.91 -7.93 -1.35
C ARG A 38 -14.42 -6.67 -0.67
N ALA A 39 -13.56 -5.86 -0.07
CA ALA A 39 -13.95 -4.61 0.55
C ALA A 39 -14.62 -3.65 -0.45
N THR A 40 -14.05 -3.52 -1.65
CA THR A 40 -14.65 -2.72 -2.73
C THR A 40 -16.01 -3.28 -3.15
N ALA A 41 -16.16 -4.60 -3.23
CA ALA A 41 -17.43 -5.24 -3.55
C ALA A 41 -18.51 -4.96 -2.47
N TYR A 42 -18.16 -5.08 -1.19
CA TYR A 42 -19.07 -4.74 -0.08
C TYR A 42 -19.45 -3.27 -0.07
N ALA A 43 -18.49 -2.37 -0.30
CA ALA A 43 -18.78 -0.93 -0.38
C ALA A 43 -19.78 -0.60 -1.51
N LYS A 44 -19.64 -1.25 -2.68
CA LYS A 44 -20.55 -1.06 -3.83
C LYS A 44 -21.99 -1.49 -3.56
N ILE A 45 -22.21 -2.48 -2.69
CA ILE A 45 -23.55 -2.95 -2.32
C ILE A 45 -24.12 -2.25 -1.08
N GLY A 46 -23.50 -1.14 -0.64
CA GLY A 46 -23.98 -0.35 0.50
C GLY A 46 -23.64 -0.96 1.87
N GLU A 47 -22.59 -1.80 1.94
CA GLU A 47 -22.16 -2.50 3.17
C GLU A 47 -20.76 -2.04 3.61
N PRO A 48 -20.53 -0.74 3.86
CA PRO A 48 -19.19 -0.20 4.12
C PRO A 48 -18.57 -0.74 5.42
N PHE A 49 -19.36 -1.07 6.45
CA PHE A 49 -18.83 -1.65 7.69
C PHE A 49 -18.19 -3.04 7.46
N LYS A 50 -18.79 -3.87 6.59
CA LYS A 50 -18.18 -5.17 6.22
C LYS A 50 -16.87 -4.95 5.46
N ALA A 51 -16.83 -3.93 4.59
CA ALA A 51 -15.61 -3.56 3.88
C ALA A 51 -14.50 -3.11 4.83
N ILE A 52 -14.83 -2.26 5.82
CA ILE A 52 -13.90 -1.78 6.86
C ILE A 52 -13.30 -2.95 7.63
N VAL A 53 -14.13 -3.87 8.14
CA VAL A 53 -13.67 -5.04 8.90
C VAL A 53 -12.70 -5.92 8.10
N ILE A 54 -12.97 -6.12 6.80
CA ILE A 54 -12.09 -6.92 5.93
C ILE A 54 -10.70 -6.30 5.82
N LEU A 55 -10.62 -4.98 5.64
CA LEU A 55 -9.34 -4.30 5.51
C LEU A 55 -8.61 -4.19 6.86
N GLN A 56 -9.35 -3.97 7.96
CA GLN A 56 -8.79 -3.98 9.32
C GLN A 56 -8.12 -5.33 9.62
N ASN A 57 -8.80 -6.44 9.33
CA ASN A 57 -8.22 -7.78 9.52
C ASN A 57 -6.95 -7.99 8.68
N PHE A 58 -6.87 -7.40 7.48
CA PHE A 58 -5.67 -7.51 6.65
C PHE A 58 -4.50 -6.67 7.20
N VAL A 59 -4.74 -5.44 7.66
CA VAL A 59 -3.65 -4.58 8.19
C VAL A 59 -3.07 -5.08 9.52
N GLU A 60 -3.79 -5.97 10.22
CA GLU A 60 -3.26 -6.68 11.39
C GLU A 60 -2.26 -7.80 11.02
N LEU A 61 -2.20 -8.21 9.75
CA LEU A 61 -1.23 -9.21 9.29
C LEU A 61 0.15 -8.59 9.15
N THR A 62 1.14 -9.20 9.79
CA THR A 62 2.55 -8.79 9.65
C THR A 62 3.06 -9.13 8.25
N PRO A 63 3.65 -8.16 7.51
CA PRO A 63 4.30 -8.44 6.24
C PRO A 63 5.41 -9.50 6.42
N PRO A 64 5.56 -10.47 5.49
CA PRO A 64 6.65 -11.45 5.57
C PRO A 64 8.03 -10.78 5.53
N GLU A 65 8.99 -11.25 6.31
CA GLU A 65 10.33 -10.62 6.44
C GLU A 65 11.06 -10.42 5.09
N LEU A 66 10.85 -11.33 4.14
CA LEU A 66 11.53 -11.32 2.84
C LEU A 66 10.80 -10.52 1.76
N ILE A 67 9.68 -9.88 2.08
CA ILE A 67 9.02 -8.96 1.14
C ILE A 67 9.92 -7.74 0.91
N ALA A 68 9.98 -7.26 -0.32
CA ALA A 68 10.64 -5.98 -0.58
C ALA A 68 9.89 -4.88 0.16
N ALA A 69 10.64 -4.02 0.88
CA ALA A 69 10.06 -2.92 1.66
C ALA A 69 9.14 -2.01 0.82
N ASP A 70 9.49 -1.83 -0.46
CA ASP A 70 8.69 -1.04 -1.42
C ASP A 70 7.32 -1.65 -1.70
N ASP A 71 7.27 -2.97 -1.86
CA ASP A 71 6.05 -3.71 -2.15
C ASP A 71 5.14 -3.72 -0.92
N ALA A 72 5.70 -4.00 0.27
CA ALA A 72 4.96 -3.93 1.52
C ALA A 72 4.36 -2.53 1.73
N ARG A 73 5.16 -1.47 1.58
CA ARG A 73 4.72 -0.09 1.70
C ARG A 73 3.57 0.22 0.73
N ILE A 74 3.70 -0.14 -0.55
CA ILE A 74 2.67 0.13 -1.55
C ILE A 74 1.36 -0.56 -1.18
N VAL A 75 1.41 -1.82 -0.77
CA VAL A 75 0.23 -2.56 -0.34
C VAL A 75 -0.40 -1.88 0.87
N MET A 76 0.37 -1.60 1.92
CA MET A 76 -0.12 -0.98 3.16
C MET A 76 -0.69 0.42 2.92
N GLN A 77 0.01 1.31 2.20
CA GLN A 77 -0.50 2.64 1.84
C GLN A 77 -1.81 2.55 1.06
N SER A 78 -1.88 1.65 0.08
CA SER A 78 -3.10 1.49 -0.71
C SER A 78 -4.27 0.92 0.10
N THR A 79 -4.00 0.14 1.15
CA THR A 79 -5.01 -0.41 2.05
C THR A 79 -5.49 0.64 3.04
N PHE A 80 -4.58 1.37 3.71
CA PHE A 80 -4.95 2.46 4.62
C PHE A 80 -5.71 3.58 3.90
N GLU A 81 -5.33 3.88 2.66
CA GLU A 81 -6.06 4.87 1.86
C GLU A 81 -7.51 4.45 1.58
N LEU A 82 -7.72 3.20 1.17
CA LEU A 82 -9.06 2.65 0.95
C LEU A 82 -9.87 2.60 2.26
N LEU A 83 -9.24 2.15 3.35
CA LEU A 83 -9.86 2.09 4.67
C LEU A 83 -10.30 3.49 5.11
N GLY A 84 -9.43 4.50 5.03
CA GLY A 84 -9.78 5.88 5.37
C GLY A 84 -10.90 6.47 4.50
N ARG A 85 -10.98 6.11 3.21
CA ARG A 85 -12.13 6.50 2.37
C ARG A 85 -13.44 5.87 2.83
N LEU A 86 -13.41 4.61 3.26
CA LEU A 86 -14.59 3.94 3.81
C LEU A 86 -15.04 4.59 5.13
N GLU A 87 -14.08 4.95 6.00
CA GLU A 87 -14.36 5.69 7.24
C GLU A 87 -15.04 7.04 6.95
N LEU A 88 -14.57 7.79 5.95
CA LEU A 88 -15.25 9.00 5.50
C LEU A 88 -16.66 8.73 4.98
N ALA A 89 -16.87 7.62 4.26
CA ALA A 89 -18.17 7.24 3.72
C ALA A 89 -19.20 6.89 4.81
N VAL A 90 -18.75 6.40 5.97
CA VAL A 90 -19.61 6.18 7.16
C VAL A 90 -19.62 7.38 8.11
N ASN A 91 -19.13 8.54 7.67
CA ASN A 91 -19.08 9.80 8.42
C ASN A 91 -18.26 9.71 9.73
N ASP A 92 -17.16 8.93 9.71
CA ASP A 92 -16.15 8.91 10.77
C ASP A 92 -14.83 9.55 10.27
N PRO A 93 -14.75 10.89 10.25
CA PRO A 93 -13.55 11.57 9.76
C PRO A 93 -12.37 11.48 10.72
N GLN A 94 -12.58 11.17 12.00
CA GLN A 94 -11.50 10.96 12.96
C GLN A 94 -10.75 9.66 12.66
N SER A 95 -11.50 8.58 12.39
CA SER A 95 -10.91 7.31 11.95
C SER A 95 -10.20 7.47 10.60
N ALA A 96 -10.79 8.20 9.66
CA ALA A 96 -10.13 8.52 8.39
C ALA A 96 -8.80 9.28 8.57
N LEU A 97 -8.75 10.26 9.50
CA LEU A 97 -7.53 11.00 9.81
C LEU A 97 -6.45 10.06 10.34
N ARG A 98 -6.78 9.15 11.28
CA ARG A 98 -5.83 8.14 11.79
C ARG A 98 -5.32 7.23 10.67
N MET A 99 -6.19 6.80 9.76
CA MET A 99 -5.76 5.99 8.61
C MET A 99 -4.82 6.74 7.68
N SER A 100 -5.04 8.04 7.47
CA SER A 100 -4.13 8.87 6.67
C SER A 100 -2.73 8.99 7.32
N GLU A 101 -2.66 9.02 8.64
CA GLU A 101 -1.39 9.08 9.40
C GLU A 101 -0.63 7.78 9.29
N LEU A 102 -1.31 6.64 9.47
CA LEU A 102 -0.72 5.33 9.25
C LEU A 102 -0.21 5.18 7.80
N CYS A 103 -1.02 5.60 6.81
CA CYS A 103 -0.64 5.62 5.40
C CYS A 103 0.67 6.42 5.15
N LEU A 104 0.81 7.60 5.75
CA LEU A 104 2.02 8.41 5.61
C LEU A 104 3.22 7.81 6.35
N ASN A 105 2.99 7.14 7.49
CA ASN A 105 4.04 6.51 8.30
C ASN A 105 4.67 5.28 7.65
N GLU A 106 4.01 4.63 6.69
CA GLU A 106 4.59 3.57 5.86
C GLU A 106 5.78 4.06 5.01
N GLY A 107 5.93 5.39 4.84
CA GLY A 107 7.08 6.02 4.22
C GLY A 107 6.72 6.98 3.09
N LEU A 108 7.42 8.10 3.04
CA LEU A 108 7.18 9.17 2.07
C LEU A 108 8.04 9.00 0.82
N ARG A 109 7.40 9.00 -0.36
CA ARG A 109 8.09 9.06 -1.65
C ARG A 109 7.38 9.97 -2.64
N ASN A 110 8.09 10.27 -3.73
CA ASN A 110 7.52 10.99 -4.86
C ASN A 110 6.75 10.01 -5.77
N ASP A 111 5.63 9.48 -5.27
CA ASP A 111 4.76 8.54 -5.97
C ASP A 111 3.27 8.80 -5.71
N LEU A 112 2.43 8.13 -6.50
CA LEU A 112 0.98 8.30 -6.45
C LEU A 112 0.37 7.79 -5.13
N PHE A 113 0.99 6.81 -4.48
CA PHE A 113 0.51 6.26 -3.21
C PHE A 113 0.65 7.28 -2.09
N THR A 114 1.82 7.92 -1.98
CA THR A 114 2.08 9.00 -1.02
C THR A 114 1.16 10.19 -1.28
N ALA A 115 0.96 10.58 -2.55
CA ALA A 115 0.04 11.65 -2.92
C ALA A 115 -1.41 11.37 -2.49
N ARG A 116 -1.87 10.12 -2.63
CA ARG A 116 -3.20 9.70 -2.18
C ARG A 116 -3.34 9.71 -0.65
N CYS A 117 -2.31 9.32 0.10
CA CYS A 117 -2.31 9.43 1.56
C CYS A 117 -2.48 10.90 2.01
N TRP A 118 -1.78 11.84 1.37
CA TRP A 118 -1.92 13.28 1.64
C TRP A 118 -3.32 13.80 1.31
N ALA A 119 -3.88 13.40 0.16
CA ALA A 119 -5.25 13.76 -0.19
C ALA A 119 -6.27 13.21 0.82
N LEU A 120 -6.08 11.97 1.31
CA LEU A 120 -6.92 11.41 2.37
C LEU A 120 -6.85 12.23 3.66
N ARG A 121 -5.65 12.66 4.07
CA ARG A 121 -5.46 13.53 5.22
C ARG A 121 -6.22 14.85 5.05
N GLY A 122 -6.12 15.46 3.87
CA GLY A 122 -6.85 16.69 3.51
C GLY A 122 -8.37 16.52 3.67
N MET A 123 -8.93 15.47 3.07
CA MET A 123 -10.37 15.16 3.17
C MET A 123 -10.83 14.96 4.61
N ALA A 124 -10.05 14.23 5.42
CA ALA A 124 -10.39 13.99 6.81
C ALA A 124 -10.36 15.28 7.65
N LEU A 125 -9.33 16.11 7.48
CA LEU A 125 -9.18 17.39 8.19
C LEU A 125 -10.28 18.38 7.83
N GLU A 126 -10.62 18.48 6.55
CA GLU A 126 -11.73 19.31 6.05
C GLU A 126 -13.05 18.89 6.71
N ARG A 127 -13.31 17.59 6.78
CA ARG A 127 -14.53 17.06 7.39
C ARG A 127 -14.59 17.28 8.91
N ILE A 128 -13.44 17.41 9.57
CA ILE A 128 -13.31 17.80 10.99
C ILE A 128 -13.47 19.31 11.18
N GLY A 129 -13.41 20.12 10.12
CA GLY A 129 -13.46 21.58 10.17
C GLY A 129 -12.10 22.25 10.40
N ASN A 130 -10.99 21.56 10.08
CA ASN A 130 -9.64 22.11 10.15
C ASN A 130 -9.13 22.50 8.76
N ASP A 131 -9.77 23.52 8.18
CA ASP A 131 -9.58 23.93 6.78
C ASP A 131 -8.12 24.30 6.46
N ARG A 132 -7.40 24.89 7.43
CA ARG A 132 -5.99 25.26 7.24
C ARG A 132 -5.13 24.03 7.01
N LEU A 133 -5.17 23.06 7.93
CA LEU A 133 -4.37 21.84 7.78
C LEU A 133 -4.86 20.98 6.60
N ALA A 134 -6.15 21.04 6.28
CA ALA A 134 -6.68 20.38 5.09
C ALA A 134 -6.06 20.95 3.81
N SER A 135 -6.01 22.29 3.70
CA SER A 135 -5.37 22.99 2.59
C SER A 135 -3.89 22.61 2.47
N ASP A 136 -3.15 22.61 3.57
CA ASP A 136 -1.74 22.21 3.60
C ASP A 136 -1.56 20.77 3.06
N ALA A 137 -2.41 19.83 3.47
CA ALA A 137 -2.36 18.44 3.02
C ALA A 137 -2.72 18.28 1.53
N TYR A 138 -3.72 19.02 1.04
CA TYR A 138 -4.07 19.01 -0.38
C TYR A 138 -2.96 19.60 -1.26
N LEU A 139 -2.29 20.66 -0.80
CA LEU A 139 -1.15 21.25 -1.51
C LEU A 139 0.00 20.25 -1.66
N GLU A 140 0.30 19.46 -0.61
CA GLU A 140 1.30 18.39 -0.72
C GLU A 140 0.90 17.30 -1.72
N ALA A 141 -0.37 16.87 -1.71
CA ALA A 141 -0.87 15.92 -2.71
C ALA A 141 -0.73 16.48 -4.15
N GLN A 142 -1.06 17.75 -4.35
CA GLN A 142 -0.94 18.42 -5.66
C GLN A 142 0.52 18.54 -6.10
N ARG A 143 1.43 18.93 -5.19
CA ARG A 143 2.87 19.02 -5.47
C ARG A 143 3.42 17.68 -5.96
N LEU A 144 3.07 16.57 -5.29
CA LEU A 144 3.50 15.24 -5.70
C LEU A 144 2.95 14.84 -7.07
N ASN A 145 1.67 15.13 -7.36
CA ASN A 145 1.08 14.86 -8.67
C ASN A 145 1.77 15.66 -9.79
N LEU A 146 2.10 16.93 -9.56
CA LEU A 146 2.83 17.75 -10.54
C LEU A 146 4.23 17.18 -10.81
N LEU A 147 4.96 16.79 -9.77
CA LEU A 147 6.28 16.15 -9.93
C LEU A 147 6.21 14.85 -10.77
N LEU A 148 5.15 14.06 -10.60
CA LEU A 148 4.94 12.85 -11.39
C LEU A 148 4.64 13.15 -12.85
N LEU A 149 3.79 14.14 -13.12
CA LEU A 149 3.47 14.58 -14.47
C LEU A 149 4.70 15.10 -15.22
N GLU A 150 5.52 15.92 -14.56
CA GLU A 150 6.78 16.40 -15.13
C GLU A 150 7.75 15.26 -15.46
N LYS A 151 7.86 14.26 -14.58
CA LYS A 151 8.69 13.08 -14.82
C LYS A 151 8.22 12.30 -16.04
N LEU A 152 6.90 12.11 -16.19
CA LEU A 152 6.30 11.46 -17.35
C LEU A 152 6.55 12.24 -18.64
N ALA A 153 6.38 13.57 -18.61
CA ALA A 153 6.60 14.44 -19.77
C ALA A 153 8.06 14.37 -20.26
N ARG A 154 9.04 14.44 -19.34
CA ARG A 154 10.46 14.28 -19.67
C ARG A 154 10.75 12.91 -20.30
N HIS A 155 10.20 11.84 -19.72
CA HIS A 155 10.38 10.49 -20.24
C HIS A 155 9.77 10.31 -21.64
N SER A 156 8.62 10.93 -21.92
CA SER A 156 8.01 10.93 -23.27
C SER A 156 8.89 11.67 -24.29
N ALA A 157 9.42 12.84 -23.90
CA ALA A 157 10.30 13.63 -24.76
C ALA A 157 11.60 12.89 -25.08
N GLU A 158 12.20 12.18 -24.11
CA GLU A 158 13.41 11.37 -24.31
C GLU A 158 13.18 10.17 -25.25
N LYS A 159 11.97 9.60 -25.26
CA LYS A 159 11.64 8.46 -26.13
C LYS A 159 11.28 8.85 -27.56
N GLY A 160 11.10 10.15 -27.85
CA GLY A 160 10.61 10.61 -29.14
C GLY A 160 9.14 10.25 -29.40
N ASP A 161 8.41 9.83 -28.35
CA ASP A 161 6.97 9.60 -28.41
C ASP A 161 6.30 10.99 -28.35
N SER A 162 6.07 11.60 -29.51
CA SER A 162 5.19 12.76 -29.61
C SER A 162 3.76 12.31 -29.33
N LEU A 163 3.19 12.81 -28.22
CA LEU A 163 1.78 12.61 -27.85
C LEU A 163 0.81 13.13 -28.92
#